data_AF-A0A4R8VDW1-F1
#
_entry.id   AF-A0A4R8VDW1-F1
#
_cell.length_a   1.000
_cell.length_b   1.000
_cell.length_c   1.000
_cell.angle_alpha   90.00
_cell.angle_beta   90.00
_cell.angle_gamma   90.00
#
_symmetry.space_group_name_H-M   'P 1'
#
loop_
_entity.id
_entity.type
_entity.pdbx_description
1 polymer ?
#
loop_
_entity_poly.entity_id
_entity_poly.type
_entity_poly.pdbx_seq_one_letter_code
_entity_poly.pdbx_strand_id
1 'polypeptide(L)' 'MTIRLITVAGFLACLVAIGVLEVIARRDPERLTSLTSMIDHVMATRSARIGILLFWWWLGWHFLVGQTV' A
#
# COMPACT_ATOMS: atom_id res chain seq x y z
N MET A 1 -6.84 -16.43 -21.76
CA MET A 1 -8.07 -15.92 -21.11
C MET A 1 -8.09 -16.20 -19.60
N THR A 2 -7.76 -17.41 -19.14
CA THR A 2 -7.77 -17.81 -17.71
C THR A 2 -6.83 -17.00 -16.80
N ILE A 3 -5.60 -16.71 -17.26
CA ILE A 3 -4.61 -15.98 -16.43
C ILE A 3 -5.09 -14.57 -16.05
N ARG A 4 -5.74 -13.86 -16.97
CA ARG A 4 -6.29 -12.53 -16.75
C ARG A 4 -7.36 -12.53 -15.66
N LEU A 5 -8.24 -13.52 -15.69
CA LEU A 5 -9.30 -13.68 -14.68
C LEU A 5 -8.71 -13.95 -13.30
N ILE A 6 -7.70 -14.81 -13.20
CA ILE A 6 -7.02 -15.10 -11.92
C ILE A 6 -6.35 -13.84 -11.38
N THR A 7 -5.64 -13.10 -12.22
CA THR A 7 -4.98 -11.84 -11.82
C THR A 7 -6.01 -10.82 -11.34
N VAL A 8 -7.10 -10.62 -12.09
CA VAL A 8 -8.17 -9.68 -11.73
C VAL A 8 -8.85 -10.10 -10.43
N ALA A 9 -9.16 -11.39 -10.27
CA ALA A 9 -9.76 -11.91 -9.05
C ALA A 9 -8.83 -11.74 -7.83
N GLY A 10 -7.52 -11.98 -8.01
CA GLY A 10 -6.53 -11.76 -6.96
C GLY A 10 -6.45 -10.30 -6.51
N PHE A 11 -6.40 -9.37 -7.47
CA PHE A 11 -6.40 -7.94 -7.14
C PHE A 11 -7.70 -7.50 -6.47
N LEU A 12 -8.85 -7.98 -6.94
CA LEU A 12 -10.14 -7.68 -6.31
C LEU A 12 -10.22 -8.26 -4.91
N ALA A 13 -9.74 -9.49 -4.69
CA ALA A 13 -9.69 -10.10 -3.37
C ALA A 13 -8.82 -9.30 -2.40
N CYS A 14 -7.64 -8.85 -2.84
CA CYS A 14 -6.80 -7.95 -2.04
C CYS A 14 -7.51 -6.63 -1.72
N LEU A 15 -8.17 -6.02 -2.70
CA LEU A 15 -8.89 -4.76 -2.51
C LEU A 15 -10.04 -4.92 -1.50
N VAL A 16 -10.80 -6.00 -1.61
CA VAL A 16 -11.87 -6.34 -0.66
C VAL A 16 -11.29 -6.60 0.73
N ALA A 17 -10.19 -7.34 0.85
CA ALA A 17 -9.54 -7.61 2.13
C ALA A 17 -9.07 -6.32 2.82
N ILE A 18 -8.45 -5.40 2.08
CA ILE A 18 -8.05 -4.09 2.59
C ILE A 18 -9.28 -3.29 3.05
N GLY A 19 -10.35 -3.26 2.26
CA GLY A 19 -11.59 -2.57 2.62
C GLY A 19 -12.25 -3.16 3.87
N VAL A 20 -12.29 -4.49 4.00
CA VAL A 20 -12.86 -5.17 5.17
C VAL A 20 -12.03 -4.88 6.42
N LEU A 21 -10.70 -4.96 6.34
CA LEU A 21 -9.81 -4.60 7.45
C LEU A 21 -10.02 -3.16 7.90
N GLU A 22 -10.14 -2.23 6.96
CA GLU A 22 -10.37 -0.81 7.27
C GLU A 22 -11.75 -0.57 7.88
N VAL A 23 -12.79 -1.27 7.42
CA VAL A 23 -14.13 -1.20 8.01
C VAL A 23 -14.13 -1.76 9.44
N ILE A 24 -13.43 -2.87 9.67
CA ILE A 24 -13.27 -3.46 11.01
C ILE A 24 -12.50 -2.49 11.91
N ALA A 25 -11.39 -1.93 11.43
CA ALA A 25 -10.57 -0.97 12.19
C ALA A 25 -11.34 0.32 12.53
N ARG A 26 -12.25 0.76 11.66
CA ARG A 26 -13.14 1.90 11.94
C ARG A 26 -14.25 1.59 12.93
N ARG A 27 -14.71 0.32 12.99
CA ARG A 27 -15.76 -0.10 13.92
C ARG A 27 -15.23 -0.45 15.31
N ASP A 28 -14.07 -1.08 15.40
CA ASP A 28 -13.40 -1.45 16.66
C ASP A 28 -11.96 -0.91 16.70
N PRO A 29 -11.79 0.40 16.96
CA PRO A 29 -10.46 1.03 17.01
C PRO A 29 -9.58 0.51 18.15
N GLU A 30 -10.15 -0.14 19.17
CA GLU A 30 -9.38 -0.78 20.25
C GLU A 30 -8.71 -2.10 19.82
N ARG A 31 -9.27 -2.77 18.80
CA ARG A 31 -8.80 -4.09 18.36
C ARG A 31 -7.89 -3.99 17.13
N LEU A 32 -8.16 -3.05 16.23
CA LEU A 32 -7.35 -2.78 15.05
C LEU A 32 -7.25 -1.27 14.81
N THR A 33 -6.03 -0.74 14.74
CA THR A 33 -5.78 0.65 14.34
C THR A 33 -6.11 0.85 12.86
N SER A 34 -6.78 1.95 12.53
CA SER A 34 -7.09 2.29 11.14
C SER A 34 -5.84 2.52 10.30
N LEU A 35 -5.92 2.20 9.00
CA LEU A 35 -4.84 2.42 8.07
C LEU A 35 -4.42 3.90 8.04
N THR A 36 -5.39 4.81 8.12
CA THR A 36 -5.14 6.26 8.19
C THR A 36 -4.29 6.62 9.39
N SER A 37 -4.62 6.11 10.58
CA SER A 37 -3.87 6.44 11.80
C SER A 37 -2.47 5.85 11.79
N MET A 38 -2.28 4.67 11.17
CA MET A 38 -0.95 4.09 10.96
C MET A 38 -0.11 4.93 9.99
N ILE A 39 -0.70 5.38 8.88
CA ILE A 39 -0.02 6.25 7.91
C ILE A 39 0.33 7.59 8.56
N ASP A 40 -0.57 8.19 9.31
CA ASP A 40 -0.29 9.44 10.04
C ASP A 40 0.86 9.27 11.02
N HIS A 41 0.91 8.14 11.73
CA HIS A 41 2.00 7.83 12.65
C HIS A 41 3.34 7.69 11.93
N VAL A 42 3.38 6.95 10.81
CA VAL A 42 4.59 6.82 9.98
C VAL A 42 5.01 8.19 9.43
N MET A 43 4.06 8.98 8.94
CA MET A 43 4.28 10.31 8.38
C MET A 43 4.58 11.38 9.42
N ALA A 44 4.47 11.09 10.71
CA ALA A 44 4.78 12.05 11.77
C ALA A 44 6.27 12.44 11.77
N THR A 45 7.16 11.54 11.32
CA THR A 45 8.61 11.81 11.31
C THR A 45 9.10 12.32 9.96
N ARG A 46 9.95 13.35 9.99
CA ARG A 46 10.60 13.88 8.78
C ARG A 46 11.46 12.80 8.10
N SER A 47 12.12 11.96 8.89
CA SER A 47 12.95 10.86 8.40
C SER A 47 12.15 9.84 7.59
N ALA A 48 10.94 9.45 8.03
CA ALA A 48 10.10 8.55 7.27
C ALA A 48 9.63 9.17 5.95
N ARG A 49 9.22 10.45 5.95
CA ARG A 49 8.85 11.16 4.70
C ARG A 49 10.00 11.19 3.70
N ILE A 50 11.21 11.54 4.16
CA ILE A 50 12.41 11.54 3.32
C ILE A 50 12.72 10.12 2.84
N GLY A 51 12.60 9.11 3.72
CA GLY A 51 12.78 7.70 3.36
C GLY A 51 11.83 7.25 2.25
N ILE A 52 10.56 7.66 2.30
CA ILE A 52 9.55 7.35 1.27
C ILE A 52 9.87 8.07 -0.04
N LEU A 53 10.26 9.34 0.01
CA LEU A 53 10.69 10.07 -1.18
C LEU A 53 11.95 9.46 -1.81
N LEU A 54 12.93 9.05 -1.00
CA LEU A 54 14.14 8.38 -1.45
C LEU A 54 13.85 7.00 -2.01
N PHE A 55 12.96 6.23 -1.39
CA PHE A 55 12.51 4.95 -1.90
C PHE A 55 11.83 5.11 -3.26
N TRP A 56 10.92 6.09 -3.38
CA TRP A 56 10.26 6.39 -4.65
C TRP A 56 11.25 6.86 -5.73
N TRP A 57 12.18 7.74 -5.36
CA TRP A 57 13.26 8.20 -6.23
C TRP A 57 14.15 7.05 -6.71
N TRP A 58 14.52 6.16 -5.78
CA TRP A 58 15.30 4.96 -6.05
C TRP A 58 14.55 4.02 -7.00
N LEU A 59 13.26 3.79 -6.76
CA LEU A 59 12.40 3.00 -7.65
C LEU A 59 12.28 3.63 -9.04
N GLY A 60 12.17 4.96 -9.09
CA GLY A 60 12.15 5.75 -10.32
C GLY A 60 13.39 5.51 -11.19
N TRP A 61 14.57 5.69 -10.60
CA TRP A 61 15.82 5.44 -11.32
C TRP A 61 15.98 3.97 -11.71
N HIS A 62 15.72 3.04 -10.80
CA HIS A 62 16.00 1.61 -11.05
C HIS A 62 14.99 0.92 -11.98
N PHE A 63 13.71 1.29 -11.93
CA PHE A 63 12.64 0.61 -12.69
C PHE A 63 12.08 1.45 -13.85
N LEU A 64 12.04 2.78 -13.76
CA LEU A 64 11.48 3.64 -14.81
C LEU A 64 12.52 4.14 -15.82
N VAL A 65 13.79 4.28 -15.42
CA VAL A 65 14.87 4.74 -16.31
C VAL A 65 15.65 3.57 -16.92
N GLY A 66 15.75 2.44 -16.23
CA GLY A 66 16.30 1.20 -16.78
C GLY A 66 15.31 0.52 -17.71
N GLN A 67 15.41 0.77 -19.01
CA GLN A 67 14.64 0.07 -20.01
C GLN A 67 14.77 -1.45 -19.84
N THR A 68 13.61 -2.11 -19.74
CA THR A 68 13.44 -3.53 -20.03
C THR A 68 13.96 -3.82 -21.44
N VAL A 69 15.08 -4.53 -21.53
CA VAL A 69 15.39 -5.44 -22.64
C VAL A 69 15.08 -6.86 -22.19
#